data_AF-A0A9X3EPK0-F1
#
_entry.id   AF-A0A9X3EPK0-F1
#
_cell.length_a   1.000
_cell.length_b   1.000
_cell.length_c   1.000
_cell.angle_alpha   90.00
_cell.angle_beta   90.00
_cell.angle_gamma   90.00
#
_symmetry.space_group_name_H-M   'P 1'
#
loop_
_entity.id
_entity.type
_entity.pdbx_description
1 polymer ?
#
loop_
_entity_poly.entity_id
_entity_poly.type
_entity_poly.pdbx_seq_one_letter_code
_entity_poly.pdbx_strand_id
1 'polypeptide(L)'
;MMSAWATLFTLRHPRARAAVPAWLLAVGLGATTGVLRVEAGKHFWTDVLFGSVAGTAIGVLVPLLHRNDRGRRFSAGMSPTPRGALVSLTGRF
;
A
#
# COMPACT_ATOMS: atom_id res chain seq x y z
N MET A 1 12.60 -3.78 -3.20
CA MET A 1 11.28 -3.32 -2.72
C MET A 1 11.30 -3.16 -1.20
N MET A 2 12.02 -2.18 -0.67
CA MET A 2 12.09 -1.94 0.80
C MET A 2 10.82 -1.30 1.36
N SER A 3 10.04 -0.59 0.53
CA SER A 3 8.73 -0.01 0.87
C SER A 3 7.71 -1.05 1.36
N ALA A 4 7.73 -2.26 0.81
CA ALA A 4 6.84 -3.35 1.22
C ALA A 4 7.12 -3.82 2.64
N TRP A 5 8.40 -3.95 3.01
CA TRP A 5 8.80 -4.30 4.36
C TRP A 5 8.39 -3.23 5.37
N ALA A 6 8.65 -1.95 5.07
CA ALA A 6 8.27 -0.83 5.94
C ALA A 6 6.74 -0.73 6.10
N THR A 7 5.98 -0.97 5.03
CA THR A 7 4.51 -1.03 5.06
C THR A 7 4.04 -2.17 5.95
N LEU A 8 4.58 -3.39 5.76
CA LEU A 8 4.24 -4.55 6.60
C LEU A 8 4.59 -4.33 8.07
N PHE A 9 5.74 -3.73 8.36
CA PHE A 9 6.15 -3.39 9.73
C PHE A 9 5.17 -2.40 10.37
N THR A 10 4.78 -1.36 9.64
CA THR A 10 3.80 -0.37 10.09
C THR A 10 2.44 -1.01 10.35
N LEU A 11 2.00 -1.91 9.46
CA LEU A 11 0.73 -2.63 9.60
C LEU A 11 0.74 -3.62 10.78
N ARG A 12 1.85 -4.31 11.04
CA ARG A 12 1.98 -5.26 12.16
C ARG A 12 2.21 -4.58 13.51
N HIS A 13 2.83 -3.40 13.52
CA HIS A 13 3.15 -2.65 14.74
C HIS A 13 2.68 -1.18 14.67
N PRO A 14 1.36 -0.91 14.65
CA PRO A 14 0.83 0.43 14.38
C PRO A 14 1.21 1.50 15.42
N ARG A 15 1.51 1.06 16.65
CA ARG A 15 1.90 1.96 17.77
C ARG A 15 3.42 2.05 17.96
N ALA A 16 4.21 1.32 17.17
CA ALA A 16 5.66 1.33 17.33
C ALA A 16 6.24 2.64 16.78
N ARG A 17 6.95 3.38 17.64
CA ARG A 17 7.72 4.56 17.23
C ARG A 17 8.79 4.23 16.18
N ALA A 18 9.18 2.96 16.09
CA ALA A 18 10.13 2.45 15.11
C ALA A 18 9.60 2.44 13.66
N ALA A 19 8.32 2.72 13.42
CA ALA A 19 7.78 2.75 12.06
C ALA A 19 8.46 3.84 11.20
N VAL A 20 8.65 5.03 11.76
CA VAL A 20 9.33 6.14 11.07
C VAL A 20 10.77 5.81 10.69
N PRO A 21 11.65 5.36 11.62
CA PRO A 21 13.01 4.99 11.24
C PRO A 21 13.07 3.77 10.31
N ALA A 22 12.12 2.83 10.40
CA ALA A 22 12.02 1.73 9.43
C ALA A 22 11.78 2.24 7.99
N TRP A 23 10.90 3.22 7.83
CA TRP A 23 10.67 3.88 6.54
C TRP A 23 11.89 4.67 6.07
N LEU A 24 12.54 5.43 6.95
CA LEU A 24 13.74 6.20 6.60
C LEU A 24 14.88 5.30 6.15
N LEU A 25 15.13 4.18 6.84
CA LEU A 25 16.13 3.20 6.43
C LEU A 25 15.76 2.53 5.11
N ALA A 26 14.50 2.14 4.93
CA ALA A 26 14.01 1.53 3.71
C ALA A 26 14.20 2.44 2.48
N VAL A 27 13.78 3.70 2.59
CA VAL A 27 13.92 4.69 1.53
C VAL A 27 15.37 5.08 1.32
N GLY A 28 16.12 5.31 2.39
CA GLY A 28 17.53 5.69 2.35
C GLY A 28 18.38 4.64 1.63
N LEU A 29 18.25 3.36 2.00
CA LEU A 29 18.98 2.27 1.32
C LEU A 29 18.60 2.15 -0.16
N GLY A 30 17.32 2.30 -0.49
CA GLY A 30 16.84 2.29 -1.87
C GLY A 30 17.41 3.45 -2.69
N ALA A 31 17.39 4.66 -2.14
CA ALA A 31 17.92 5.86 -2.77
C ALA A 31 19.43 5.78 -2.98
N THR A 32 20.19 5.37 -1.96
CA THR A 32 21.65 5.18 -2.06
C THR A 32 21.99 4.18 -3.16
N THR A 33 21.27 3.05 -3.23
CA THR A 33 21.47 2.07 -4.30
C THR A 33 21.15 2.66 -5.67
N GLY A 34 20.07 3.44 -5.79
CA GLY A 34 19.70 4.12 -7.02
C GLY A 34 20.76 5.09 -7.52
N VAL A 35 21.27 5.96 -6.64
CA VAL A 35 22.33 6.92 -6.96
C VAL A 35 23.59 6.20 -7.41
N LEU A 36 24.05 5.20 -6.66
CA LEU A 36 25.25 4.43 -7.03
C LEU A 36 25.11 3.75 -8.40
N ARG A 37 23.90 3.36 -8.80
CA ARG A 37 23.64 2.75 -10.12
C ARG A 37 23.72 3.77 -11.25
N VAL A 38 23.31 5.02 -10.99
CA VAL A 38 23.44 6.12 -11.96
C VAL A 38 24.89 6.55 -12.09
N GLU A 39 25.58 6.75 -10.96
CA GLU A 39 27.02 7.10 -10.94
C GLU A 39 27.90 6.04 -11.60
N ALA A 40 27.51 4.75 -11.49
CA ALA A 40 28.19 3.67 -12.19
C ALA A 40 27.89 3.61 -13.70
N GLY A 41 27.10 4.55 -14.25
CA GLY A 41 26.71 4.59 -15.65
C GLY A 41 25.77 3.45 -16.08
N LYS A 42 25.13 2.77 -15.13
CA LYS A 42 24.34 1.56 -15.41
C LYS A 42 22.88 1.87 -15.73
N HIS A 43 22.32 2.96 -15.21
CA HIS A 43 20.91 3.34 -15.37
C HIS A 43 20.78 4.86 -15.53
N PHE A 44 19.74 5.32 -16.22
CA PHE A 44 19.39 6.74 -16.28
C PHE A 44 18.61 7.18 -15.02
N TRP A 45 18.69 8.46 -14.69
CA TRP A 45 17.92 9.05 -13.60
C TRP A 45 16.41 8.82 -13.74
N THR A 46 15.90 8.86 -14.97
CA THR A 46 14.50 8.60 -15.31
C THR A 46 14.05 7.20 -14.88
N ASP A 47 14.89 6.18 -15.11
CA ASP A 47 14.58 4.78 -14.81
C ASP A 47 14.53 4.56 -13.30
N VAL A 48 15.46 5.16 -12.57
CA VAL A 48 15.52 5.08 -11.11
C VAL A 48 14.33 5.80 -10.47
N LEU A 49 13.98 6.99 -10.95
CA LEU A 49 12.81 7.73 -10.46
C LEU A 49 11.51 6.96 -10.73
N PHE A 50 11.29 6.53 -11.97
CA PHE A 50 10.10 5.77 -12.32
C PHE A 50 10.02 4.46 -11.54
N GLY A 51 11.13 3.72 -11.45
CA GLY A 51 11.22 2.49 -10.67
C GLY A 51 10.96 2.71 -9.18
N SER A 52 11.40 3.82 -8.61
CA SER A 52 11.15 4.17 -7.20
C SER A 52 9.67 4.45 -6.94
N VAL A 53 8.99 5.18 -7.83
CA VAL A 53 7.56 5.47 -7.74
C VAL A 53 6.75 4.18 -7.89
N ALA A 54 7.00 3.42 -8.95
CA ALA A 54 6.31 2.17 -9.22
C ALA A 54 6.55 1.15 -8.09
N GLY A 55 7.79 1.01 -7.63
CA GLY A 55 8.15 0.10 -6.54
C GLY A 55 7.54 0.51 -5.19
N THR A 56 7.42 1.81 -4.91
CA THR A 56 6.72 2.32 -3.72
C THR A 56 5.22 2.06 -3.82
N ALA A 57 4.60 2.36 -4.96
CA ALA A 57 3.18 2.11 -5.20
C ALA A 57 2.84 0.62 -4.99
N ILE A 58 3.58 -0.28 -5.63
CA ILE A 58 3.36 -1.74 -5.49
C ILE A 58 3.65 -2.19 -4.06
N GLY A 59 4.75 -1.72 -3.46
CA GLY A 59 5.14 -2.11 -2.11
C GLY A 59 4.14 -1.68 -1.03
N VAL A 60 3.39 -0.60 -1.25
CA VAL A 60 2.30 -0.17 -0.37
C VAL A 60 0.99 -0.88 -0.71
N LEU A 61 0.65 -0.95 -2.00
CA LEU A 61 -0.63 -1.47 -2.48
C LEU A 61 -0.80 -2.96 -2.19
N VAL A 62 0.24 -3.77 -2.39
CA VAL A 62 0.16 -5.22 -2.21
C VAL A 62 -0.15 -5.61 -0.76
N PRO A 63 0.57 -5.13 0.28
CA PRO A 63 0.23 -5.41 1.68
C PRO A 63 -1.15 -4.89 2.08
N LEU A 64 -1.59 -3.76 1.53
CA LEU A 64 -2.91 -3.22 1.78
C LEU A 64 -4.02 -4.07 1.18
N LEU A 65 -3.86 -4.60 -0.05
CA LEU A 65 -4.83 -5.54 -0.62
C LEU A 65 -4.80 -6.92 0.06
N HIS A 66 -3.63 -7.38 0.48
CA HIS A 66 -3.50 -8.66 1.21
C HIS A 66 -4.07 -8.59 2.63
N ARG A 67 -4.30 -7.39 3.16
CA ARG A 67 -5.01 -7.22 4.43
C ARG A 67 -6.46 -7.66 4.24
N ASN A 68 -6.81 -8.80 4.84
CA ASN A 68 -8.17 -9.35 4.79
C ASN A 68 -9.13 -8.49 5.63
N ASP A 69 -9.64 -7.41 5.05
CA ASP A 69 -10.74 -6.63 5.62
C ASP A 69 -12.05 -7.42 5.42
N ARG A 70 -12.27 -8.45 6.26
CA ARG A 70 -13.56 -9.16 6.34
C ARG A 70 -14.74 -8.22 6.66
N GLY A 71 -14.47 -6.95 7.01
CA GLY A 71 -15.42 -5.91 7.39
C GLY A 71 -15.91 -5.01 6.26
N ARG A 72 -15.25 -4.96 5.09
CA ARG A 72 -15.73 -4.16 3.93
C ARG A 72 -16.74 -4.97 3.13
N ARG A 73 -17.82 -5.37 3.79
CA ARG A 73 -18.95 -6.06 3.15
C ARG A 73 -19.91 -4.99 2.65
N PHE A 74 -19.91 -4.77 1.34
CA PHE A 74 -20.99 -4.06 0.69
C PHE A 74 -22.13 -5.07 0.53
N SER A 75 -23.18 -4.95 1.34
CA SER A 75 -24.37 -5.78 1.19
C SER A 75 -25.44 -4.97 0.49
N ALA A 76 -25.78 -5.40 -0.72
CA ALA A 76 -26.98 -4.99 -1.42
C ALA A 76 -28.06 -6.04 -1.15
N GLY A 77 -29.18 -5.59 -0.58
CA GLY A 77 -30.35 -6.43 -0.34
C GLY A 77 -31.57 -5.82 -1.02
N MET A 78 -32.44 -6.67 -1.58
CA MET A 78 -33.78 -6.28 -1.99
C MET A 78 -34.79 -7.09 -1.18
N SER A 79 -35.75 -6.42 -0.57
CA SER A 79 -36.85 -7.06 0.16
C SER A 79 -38.19 -6.61 -0.44
N PRO A 80 -39.09 -7.55 -0.81
CA PRO A 80 -40.43 -7.19 -1.27
C PRO A 80 -41.24 -6.59 -0.11
N THR A 81 -41.96 -5.50 -0.40
CA THR A 81 -42.86 -4.82 0.54
C THR A 81 -44.26 -4.72 -0.06
N PRO A 82 -45.33 -4.60 0.75
CA PRO A 82 -46.71 -4.61 0.24
C PRO A 82 -47.06 -3.53 -0.81
N ARG A 83 -46.21 -2.51 -0.99
CA ARG A 83 -46.37 -1.43 -1.98
C ARG A 83 -45.24 -1.37 -3.03
N GLY A 84 -44.30 -2.32 -3.04
CA GLY A 84 -43.16 -2.29 -3.97
C GLY A 84 -41.96 -3.11 -3.49
N ALA A 85 -40.74 -2.69 -3.84
CA ALA A 85 -39.51 -3.35 -3.38
C ALA A 85 -38.59 -2.33 -2.71
N LEU A 86 -38.05 -2.69 -1.54
CA LEU A 86 -37.07 -1.88 -0.83
C LEU A 86 -35.68 -2.39 -1.17
N VAL A 87 -34.86 -1.51 -1.76
CA VAL A 87 -33.45 -1.77 -2.04
C VAL A 87 -32.63 -1.11 -0.95
N SER A 88 -31.87 -1.89 -0.19
CA SER A 88 -30.96 -1.38 0.84
C SER A 88 -29.52 -1.64 0.45
N LEU A 89 -28.69 -0.60 0.48
CA LEU A 89 -27.24 -0.70 0.38
C LEU A 89 -26.67 -0.40 1.76
N THR A 90 -26.08 -1.42 2.40
CA THR A 90 -25.42 -1.28 3.69
C THR A 90 -23.93 -1.54 3.52
N GLY A 91 -23.11 -0.55 3.88
CA GLY A 91 -21.67 -0.67 3.97
C GLY A 91 -21.20 -0.25 5.36
N ARG A 92 -20.25 -1.01 5.93
CA ARG A 92 -19.47 -0.58 7.10
C ARG A 92 -18.11 -0.08 6.62
N PHE A 93 -17.78 1.16 6.95
CA PHE A 93 -16.48 1.80 6.68
C PHE A 93 -15.56 1.63 7.90
#